data_AF-A0A7Y3N8E5-F1
#
_entry.id   AF-A0A7Y3N8E5-F1
#
_cell.length_a   1.000
_cell.length_b   1.000
_cell.length_c   1.000
_cell.angle_alpha   90.00
_cell.angle_beta   90.00
_cell.angle_gamma   90.00
#
_symmetry.space_group_name_H-M   'P 1'
#
loop_
_entity.id
_entity.type
_entity.pdbx_description
1 polymer ?
#
loop_
_entity_poly.entity_id
_entity_poly.type
_entity_poly.pdbx_seq_one_letter_code
_entity_poly.pdbx_strand_id
1 'polypeptide(L)'
;MRSIFWVVAASAALVACGAGGLTAAATGTGTGTGTSTPDSLLGIYSGASVQGSISKSIYGVFLNSGEYYFAEFVSGQAAELVHGTSVPQGGTLNSNDMMDFPAPLNPLSGSFAGTYVLNSGVNGSLNYANNVVTPQNLTLTYQTNSNAQQLLTAVARSWSFTDNATASGTLTVGVNGNITGSTSTGCTLSGNMLPGNAAYALSLNMTNCTVSGSLTGVAVLPPGTNNLILMALTPTRNGAWVALAN
;
A
#
# COMPACT_ATOMS: atom_id res chain seq x y z
N MET A 1 56.12 12.95 -37.64
CA MET A 1 56.12 13.45 -36.24
C MET A 1 55.54 12.35 -35.37
N ARG A 2 56.36 11.76 -34.50
CA ARG A 2 56.03 10.65 -33.61
C ARG A 2 55.75 11.23 -32.22
N SER A 3 54.59 10.93 -31.64
CA SER A 3 54.32 11.18 -30.23
C SER A 3 53.67 9.94 -29.62
N ILE A 4 54.45 9.32 -28.74
CA ILE A 4 54.16 8.16 -27.89
C ILE A 4 53.42 8.69 -26.65
N PHE A 5 52.27 8.10 -26.30
CA PHE A 5 51.63 8.33 -25.00
C PHE A 5 51.67 7.04 -24.19
N TRP A 6 52.12 7.18 -22.94
CA TRP A 6 52.41 6.12 -21.98
C TRP A 6 51.15 5.54 -21.34
N VAL A 7 51.21 4.23 -21.11
CA VAL A 7 50.31 3.44 -20.28
C VAL A 7 50.71 3.58 -18.81
N VAL A 8 49.74 3.77 -17.91
CA VAL A 8 49.90 3.43 -16.48
C VAL A 8 48.75 2.50 -16.11
N ALA A 9 49.07 1.21 -15.98
CA ALA A 9 48.20 0.20 -15.41
C ALA A 9 48.34 0.22 -13.89
N ALA A 10 47.22 0.39 -13.17
CA ALA A 10 47.19 0.25 -11.73
C ALA A 10 46.80 -1.19 -11.36
N SER A 11 47.81 -1.96 -10.97
CA SER A 11 47.68 -3.25 -10.32
C SER A 11 47.21 -3.05 -8.87
N ALA A 12 46.11 -3.68 -8.47
CA ALA A 12 45.74 -3.84 -7.06
C ALA A 12 45.61 -5.33 -6.74
N ALA A 13 46.23 -5.72 -5.64
CA ALA A 13 46.78 -7.02 -5.35
C ALA A 13 45.75 -8.10 -4.98
N LEU A 14 46.01 -9.32 -5.44
CA LEU A 14 45.59 -10.55 -4.78
C LEU A 14 46.24 -10.60 -3.38
N VAL A 15 45.43 -10.73 -2.33
CA VAL A 15 45.92 -11.15 -1.01
C VAL A 15 45.58 -12.61 -0.80
N ALA A 16 46.61 -13.32 -0.37
CA ALA A 16 46.76 -14.76 -0.33
C ALA A 16 45.89 -15.47 0.73
N CYS A 17 45.58 -16.72 0.40
CA CYS A 17 45.24 -17.79 1.33
C CYS A 17 46.43 -18.04 2.29
N GLY A 18 46.17 -17.99 3.60
CA GLY A 18 47.10 -18.40 4.64
C GLY A 18 46.41 -19.35 5.61
N ALA A 19 46.78 -20.62 5.55
CA ALA A 19 46.48 -21.62 6.57
C ALA A 19 47.48 -21.51 7.72
N GLY A 20 47.01 -21.54 8.97
CA GLY A 20 47.83 -21.60 10.17
C GLY A 20 46.95 -21.57 11.42
N GLY A 21 46.99 -22.65 12.20
CA GLY A 21 45.98 -22.97 13.22
C GLY A 21 46.21 -22.40 14.63
N LEU A 22 45.11 -22.48 15.38
CA LEU A 22 44.92 -22.73 16.81
C LEU A 22 45.24 -21.65 17.86
N THR A 23 44.18 -21.40 18.65
CA THR A 23 44.08 -21.02 20.08
C THR A 23 44.42 -19.60 20.51
N ALA A 24 43.39 -18.76 20.67
CA ALA A 24 42.93 -18.24 21.97
C ALA A 24 41.65 -17.42 21.78
N ALA A 25 40.70 -17.57 22.71
CA ALA A 25 39.44 -16.86 22.72
C ALA A 25 39.63 -15.34 22.84
N ALA A 26 38.98 -14.59 21.96
CA ALA A 26 38.51 -13.25 22.24
C ALA A 26 37.04 -13.19 21.83
N THR A 27 36.16 -13.31 22.82
CA THR A 27 34.74 -12.94 22.73
C THR A 27 34.65 -11.45 22.45
N GLY A 28 34.76 -11.08 21.17
CA GLY A 28 34.33 -9.79 20.68
C GLY A 28 32.82 -9.86 20.44
N THR A 29 32.03 -9.39 21.40
CA THR A 29 30.64 -9.00 21.18
C THR A 29 30.63 -7.77 20.27
N GLY A 30 30.91 -7.98 19.00
CA GLY A 30 30.64 -7.00 17.95
C GLY A 30 29.14 -6.86 17.86
N THR A 31 28.56 -5.91 18.61
CA THR A 31 27.28 -5.29 18.29
C THR A 31 27.51 -4.43 17.05
N GLY A 32 27.77 -5.10 15.93
CA GLY A 32 27.65 -4.48 14.63
C GLY A 32 26.19 -4.07 14.50
N THR A 33 25.91 -2.79 14.71
CA THR A 33 24.69 -2.15 14.26
C THR A 33 24.75 -2.12 12.73
N GLY A 34 24.66 -3.29 12.11
CA GLY A 34 24.35 -3.41 10.71
C GLY A 34 22.95 -2.85 10.57
N THR A 35 22.83 -1.61 10.11
CA THR A 35 21.56 -1.07 9.63
C THR A 35 21.21 -1.89 8.39
N SER A 36 20.49 -3.00 8.55
CA SER A 36 19.96 -3.72 7.39
C SER A 36 19.00 -2.77 6.67
N THR A 37 19.18 -2.65 5.36
CA THR A 37 18.31 -1.86 4.51
C THR A 37 16.89 -2.44 4.60
N PRO A 38 15.85 -1.60 4.78
CA PRO A 38 14.47 -2.07 4.75
C PRO A 38 14.16 -2.81 3.45
N ASP A 39 13.36 -3.86 3.57
CA ASP A 39 12.86 -4.63 2.43
C ASP A 39 11.72 -3.86 1.74
N SER A 40 11.59 -4.00 0.42
CA SER A 40 10.50 -3.35 -0.34
C SER A 40 9.37 -4.33 -0.61
N LEU A 41 8.18 -4.04 -0.09
CA LEU A 41 6.94 -4.78 -0.38
C LEU A 41 6.09 -4.16 -1.48
N LEU A 42 6.63 -3.17 -2.20
CA LEU A 42 5.93 -2.42 -3.24
C LEU A 42 5.08 -3.32 -4.14
N GLY A 43 3.78 -3.07 -4.20
CA GLY A 43 2.88 -3.85 -5.04
C GLY A 43 1.43 -3.83 -4.57
N ILE A 44 0.60 -4.51 -5.36
CA ILE A 44 -0.80 -4.80 -5.05
C ILE A 44 -0.88 -6.23 -4.54
N TYR A 45 -1.69 -6.42 -3.51
CA TYR A 45 -2.00 -7.70 -2.91
C TYR A 45 -3.51 -7.86 -2.82
N SER A 46 -4.00 -9.09 -2.80
CA SER A 46 -5.41 -9.38 -2.53
C SER A 46 -5.55 -10.61 -1.66
N GLY A 47 -6.66 -10.73 -0.96
CA GLY A 47 -6.97 -11.92 -0.19
C GLY A 47 -8.19 -11.74 0.69
N ALA A 48 -8.09 -12.22 1.93
CA ALA A 48 -9.18 -12.17 2.88
C ALA A 48 -8.72 -11.59 4.22
N SER A 49 -9.65 -10.92 4.90
CA SER A 49 -9.54 -10.61 6.31
C SER A 49 -10.71 -11.22 7.09
N VAL A 50 -10.46 -11.54 8.35
CA VAL A 50 -11.41 -12.21 9.24
C VAL A 50 -11.42 -11.51 10.59
N GLN A 51 -12.60 -11.03 10.98
CA GLN A 51 -12.86 -10.42 12.29
C GLN A 51 -14.02 -11.17 12.96
N GLY A 52 -13.72 -12.01 13.95
CA GLY A 52 -14.70 -12.93 14.52
C GLY A 52 -15.26 -13.90 13.46
N SER A 53 -16.57 -13.86 13.22
CA SER A 53 -17.25 -14.66 12.19
C SER A 53 -17.41 -13.95 10.84
N ILE A 54 -16.96 -12.70 10.73
CA ILE A 54 -17.09 -11.89 9.51
C ILE A 54 -15.85 -12.11 8.65
N SER A 55 -16.06 -12.51 7.40
CA SER A 55 -15.01 -12.57 6.39
C SER A 55 -15.22 -11.46 5.36
N LYS A 56 -14.14 -10.75 5.04
CA LYS A 56 -14.12 -9.66 4.06
C LYS A 56 -13.10 -10.02 2.98
N SER A 57 -13.37 -9.65 1.74
CA SER A 57 -12.31 -9.61 0.72
C SER A 57 -11.53 -8.33 0.88
N ILE A 58 -10.22 -8.38 0.68
CA ILE A 58 -9.30 -7.27 0.91
C ILE A 58 -8.41 -7.08 -0.32
N TYR A 59 -8.20 -5.83 -0.70
CA TYR A 59 -7.15 -5.42 -1.63
C TYR A 59 -6.18 -4.51 -0.91
N GLY A 60 -4.91 -4.88 -0.90
CA GLY A 60 -3.85 -4.14 -0.25
C GLY A 60 -2.86 -3.53 -1.22
N VAL A 61 -2.34 -2.38 -0.87
CA VAL A 61 -1.27 -1.70 -1.60
C VAL A 61 -0.19 -1.34 -0.61
N PHE A 62 1.04 -1.72 -0.90
CA PHE A 62 2.22 -1.21 -0.21
C PHE A 62 2.97 -0.26 -1.14
N LEU A 63 3.32 0.91 -0.64
CA LEU A 63 4.06 1.94 -1.37
C LEU A 63 5.53 1.97 -0.96
N ASN A 64 6.37 2.55 -1.81
CA ASN A 64 7.79 2.71 -1.51
C ASN A 64 8.06 3.72 -0.37
N SER A 65 7.07 4.54 -0.01
CA SER A 65 7.10 5.42 1.17
C SER A 65 6.99 4.67 2.50
N GLY A 66 6.64 3.38 2.48
CA GLY A 66 6.29 2.60 3.66
C GLY A 66 4.81 2.67 4.04
N GLU A 67 4.01 3.51 3.34
CA GLU A 67 2.57 3.54 3.50
C GLU A 67 1.91 2.27 2.98
N TYR A 68 0.83 1.86 3.64
CA TYR A 68 -0.06 0.82 3.16
C TYR A 68 -1.51 1.29 3.20
N TYR A 69 -2.28 0.77 2.24
CA TYR A 69 -3.72 1.00 2.09
C TYR A 69 -4.39 -0.35 1.92
N PHE A 70 -5.37 -0.68 2.77
CA PHE A 70 -6.19 -1.87 2.64
C PHE A 70 -7.65 -1.47 2.43
N ALA A 71 -8.19 -1.72 1.25
CA ALA A 71 -9.62 -1.62 0.98
C ALA A 71 -10.28 -2.95 1.32
N GLU A 72 -11.30 -2.92 2.16
CA GLU A 72 -12.06 -4.10 2.55
C GLU A 72 -13.49 -4.06 2.03
N PHE A 73 -13.98 -5.23 1.65
CA PHE A 73 -15.28 -5.40 1.02
C PHE A 73 -16.06 -6.53 1.68
N VAL A 74 -17.34 -6.26 1.94
CA VAL A 74 -18.31 -7.24 2.44
C VAL A 74 -19.32 -7.50 1.33
N SER A 75 -19.44 -8.76 0.90
CA SER A 75 -20.35 -9.14 -0.20
C SER A 75 -20.16 -8.30 -1.48
N GLY A 76 -18.91 -7.94 -1.79
CA GLY A 76 -18.54 -7.13 -2.95
C GLY A 76 -18.82 -5.62 -2.82
N GLN A 77 -19.30 -5.16 -1.66
CA GLN A 77 -19.52 -3.74 -1.38
C GLN A 77 -18.35 -3.18 -0.58
N ALA A 78 -17.90 -1.97 -0.94
CA ALA A 78 -16.87 -1.27 -0.18
C ALA A 78 -17.35 -1.07 1.27
N ALA A 79 -16.50 -1.40 2.24
CA ALA A 79 -16.87 -1.37 3.65
C ALA A 79 -15.92 -0.49 4.45
N GLU A 80 -14.61 -0.73 4.33
CA GLU A 80 -13.62 -0.14 5.22
C GLU A 80 -12.34 0.22 4.46
N LEU A 81 -11.63 1.23 4.96
CA LEU A 81 -10.26 1.53 4.56
C LEU A 81 -9.38 1.41 5.80
N VAL A 82 -8.30 0.65 5.70
CA VAL A 82 -7.22 0.65 6.69
C VAL A 82 -6.01 1.33 6.08
N HIS A 83 -5.37 2.21 6.85
CA HIS A 83 -4.20 2.95 6.43
C HIS A 83 -3.17 3.05 7.56
N GLY A 84 -1.89 3.00 7.22
CA GLY A 84 -0.81 3.30 8.15
C GLY A 84 0.54 3.27 7.47
N THR A 85 1.59 3.33 8.27
CA THR A 85 2.97 3.20 7.79
C THR A 85 3.65 1.99 8.43
N SER A 86 4.48 1.31 7.65
CA SER A 86 5.27 0.17 8.13
C SER A 86 6.64 0.18 7.47
N VAL A 87 7.63 -0.37 8.18
CA VAL A 87 8.97 -0.59 7.65
C VAL A 87 9.19 -2.10 7.57
N PRO A 88 9.05 -2.71 6.39
CA PRO A 88 9.28 -4.14 6.22
C PRO A 88 10.75 -4.45 6.47
N GLN A 89 11.04 -5.41 7.35
CA GLN A 89 12.42 -5.81 7.63
C GLN A 89 12.51 -7.25 8.12
N GLY A 90 13.38 -8.04 7.49
CA GLY A 90 13.68 -9.39 7.95
C GLY A 90 12.46 -10.32 7.95
N GLY A 91 11.55 -10.14 6.99
CA GLY A 91 10.31 -10.93 6.89
C GLY A 91 9.20 -10.50 7.86
N THR A 92 9.34 -9.37 8.55
CA THR A 92 8.34 -8.85 9.51
C THR A 92 7.82 -7.47 9.14
N LEU A 93 6.55 -7.24 9.43
CA LEU A 93 5.85 -5.97 9.25
C LEU A 93 5.31 -5.49 10.58
N ASN A 94 5.60 -4.24 10.92
CA ASN A 94 5.04 -3.59 12.10
C ASN A 94 4.64 -2.16 11.76
N SER A 95 3.47 -1.75 12.23
CA SER A 95 2.90 -0.41 12.13
C SER A 95 2.26 -0.08 13.46
N ASN A 96 2.61 1.08 14.04
CA ASN A 96 2.06 1.56 15.31
C ASN A 96 1.12 2.77 15.13
N ASP A 97 0.86 3.15 13.89
CA ASP A 97 0.07 4.29 13.48
C ASP A 97 -1.09 3.88 12.56
N MET A 98 -1.53 2.61 12.66
CA MET A 98 -2.64 2.10 11.89
C MET A 98 -3.91 2.86 12.28
N MET A 99 -4.68 3.24 11.26
CA MET A 99 -6.03 3.77 11.38
C MET A 99 -6.95 2.94 10.49
N ASP A 100 -8.05 2.48 11.08
CA ASP A 100 -9.13 1.80 10.39
C ASP A 100 -10.34 2.74 10.33
N PHE A 101 -10.96 2.82 9.17
CA PHE A 101 -12.08 3.72 8.87
C PHE A 101 -13.33 2.89 8.52
N PRO A 102 -13.96 2.24 9.51
CA PRO A 102 -15.20 1.53 9.30
C PRO A 102 -16.34 2.53 9.06
N ALA A 103 -17.06 2.43 7.93
CA ALA A 103 -18.26 3.23 7.73
C ALA A 103 -19.50 2.48 8.28
N PRO A 104 -20.42 3.16 9.00
CA PRO A 104 -20.51 4.59 9.28
C PRO A 104 -19.93 5.02 10.64
N LEU A 105 -18.95 4.29 11.18
CA LEU A 105 -18.41 4.50 12.53
C LEU A 105 -17.25 5.50 12.54
N ASN A 106 -16.81 5.89 13.74
CA ASN A 106 -15.62 6.73 13.91
C ASN A 106 -14.35 5.94 13.57
N PRO A 107 -13.28 6.62 13.10
CA PRO A 107 -11.99 5.99 12.88
C PRO A 107 -11.45 5.32 14.15
N LEU A 108 -10.87 4.14 13.99
CA LEU A 108 -10.29 3.34 15.06
C LEU A 108 -8.76 3.33 14.91
N SER A 109 -8.05 3.72 15.97
CA SER A 109 -6.60 3.62 16.02
C SER A 109 -6.15 2.24 16.48
N GLY A 110 -4.93 1.86 16.09
CA GLY A 110 -4.39 0.55 16.42
C GLY A 110 -2.99 0.32 15.87
N SER A 111 -2.63 -0.94 15.73
CA SER A 111 -1.39 -1.41 15.15
C SER A 111 -1.63 -2.50 14.12
N PHE A 112 -0.73 -2.63 13.15
CA PHE A 112 -0.66 -3.77 12.26
C PHE A 112 0.64 -4.51 12.48
N ALA A 113 0.56 -5.82 12.69
CA ALA A 113 1.72 -6.68 12.86
C ALA A 113 1.59 -7.94 12.01
N GLY A 114 2.68 -8.39 11.40
CA GLY A 114 2.64 -9.56 10.53
C GLY A 114 4.00 -10.03 10.02
N THR A 115 3.95 -11.02 9.16
CA THR A 115 5.09 -11.57 8.43
C THR A 115 4.82 -11.55 6.93
N TYR A 116 5.89 -11.60 6.14
CA TYR A 116 5.78 -11.64 4.69
C TYR A 116 6.87 -12.50 4.06
N VAL A 117 6.58 -12.90 2.82
CA VAL A 117 7.56 -13.41 1.86
C VAL A 117 7.51 -12.49 0.65
N LEU A 118 8.66 -11.93 0.27
CA LEU A 118 8.78 -10.96 -0.82
C LEU A 118 8.12 -11.49 -2.09
N ASN A 119 7.31 -10.64 -2.73
CA ASN A 119 6.59 -10.94 -3.97
C ASN A 119 5.72 -12.22 -3.91
N SER A 120 5.32 -12.64 -2.71
CA SER A 120 4.50 -13.84 -2.51
C SER A 120 3.27 -13.55 -1.67
N GLY A 121 3.44 -13.14 -0.41
CA GLY A 121 2.29 -12.90 0.46
C GLY A 121 2.61 -12.31 1.81
N VAL A 122 1.56 -11.83 2.47
CA VAL A 122 1.59 -11.20 3.80
C VAL A 122 0.55 -11.89 4.67
N ASN A 123 0.92 -12.25 5.90
CA ASN A 123 -0.03 -12.67 6.94
C ASN A 123 0.12 -11.74 8.14
N GLY A 124 -0.99 -11.30 8.72
CA GLY A 124 -0.90 -10.42 9.88
C GLY A 124 -2.22 -10.21 10.60
N SER A 125 -2.18 -9.30 11.57
CA SER A 125 -3.32 -8.91 12.41
C SER A 125 -3.39 -7.40 12.55
N LEU A 126 -4.58 -6.84 12.40
CA LEU A 126 -4.95 -5.50 12.82
C LEU A 126 -5.39 -5.57 14.29
N ASN A 127 -4.72 -4.83 15.16
CA ASN A 127 -4.99 -4.82 16.60
C ASN A 127 -5.49 -3.44 17.00
N TYR A 128 -6.68 -3.37 17.59
CA TYR A 128 -7.34 -2.11 17.91
C TYR A 128 -7.01 -1.63 19.33
N ALA A 129 -6.72 -0.34 19.48
CA ALA A 129 -6.24 0.23 20.75
C ALA A 129 -7.25 0.12 21.90
N ASN A 130 -8.55 0.04 21.60
CA ASN A 130 -9.61 0.03 22.62
C ASN A 130 -9.86 -1.36 23.24
N ASN A 131 -9.21 -2.44 22.78
CA ASN A 131 -9.39 -3.84 23.22
C ASN A 131 -10.85 -4.36 23.21
N VAL A 132 -11.81 -3.57 22.70
CA VAL A 132 -13.23 -3.94 22.57
C VAL A 132 -13.46 -4.62 21.22
N VAL A 133 -12.78 -4.10 20.18
CA VAL A 133 -12.85 -4.67 18.83
C VAL A 133 -11.91 -5.87 18.76
N THR A 134 -12.44 -7.01 18.31
CA THR A 134 -11.65 -8.24 18.14
C THR A 134 -10.57 -7.99 17.09
N PRO A 135 -9.31 -8.45 17.31
CA PRO A 135 -8.28 -8.36 16.30
C PRO A 135 -8.72 -9.00 14.98
N GLN A 136 -8.30 -8.39 13.89
CA GLN A 136 -8.66 -8.83 12.55
C GLN A 136 -7.46 -9.44 11.85
N ASN A 137 -7.55 -10.73 11.56
CA ASN A 137 -6.48 -11.44 10.87
C ASN A 137 -6.61 -11.24 9.36
N LEU A 138 -5.50 -11.08 8.66
CA LEU A 138 -5.45 -10.94 7.20
C LEU A 138 -4.43 -11.89 6.58
N THR A 139 -4.80 -12.39 5.40
CA THR A 139 -3.93 -13.15 4.51
C THR A 139 -4.03 -12.53 3.14
N LEU A 140 -2.89 -12.06 2.63
CA LEU A 140 -2.76 -11.36 1.36
C LEU A 140 -1.78 -12.09 0.45
N THR A 141 -2.10 -12.14 -0.84
CA THR A 141 -1.27 -12.72 -1.89
C THR A 141 -0.86 -11.65 -2.88
N TYR A 142 0.43 -11.62 -3.22
CA TYR A 142 1.00 -10.70 -4.18
C TYR A 142 0.38 -10.90 -5.56
N GLN A 143 -0.03 -9.81 -6.20
CA GLN A 143 -0.54 -9.85 -7.57
C GLN A 143 0.62 -9.70 -8.56
N THR A 144 0.73 -10.61 -9.52
CA THR A 144 1.82 -10.57 -10.53
C THR A 144 1.74 -9.30 -11.38
N ASN A 145 2.90 -8.72 -11.72
CA ASN A 145 3.05 -7.43 -12.43
C ASN A 145 2.46 -6.22 -11.69
N SER A 146 2.12 -6.38 -10.40
CA SER A 146 1.47 -5.31 -9.64
C SER A 146 2.38 -4.17 -9.27
N ASN A 147 3.70 -4.25 -9.46
CA ASN A 147 4.63 -3.13 -9.24
C ASN A 147 4.97 -2.38 -10.54
N ALA A 148 4.42 -2.80 -11.68
CA ALA A 148 4.59 -2.10 -12.94
C ALA A 148 4.02 -0.69 -12.87
N GLN A 149 4.59 0.21 -13.67
CA GLN A 149 4.06 1.55 -13.83
C GLN A 149 2.64 1.47 -14.39
N GLN A 150 1.72 2.14 -13.70
CA GLN A 150 0.32 2.20 -14.10
C GLN A 150 0.11 3.25 -15.21
N LEU A 151 -0.59 2.90 -16.28
CA LEU A 151 -0.87 3.81 -17.40
C LEU A 151 -2.29 4.36 -17.31
N LEU A 152 -2.45 5.68 -17.36
CA LEU A 152 -3.77 6.33 -17.29
C LEU A 152 -4.74 5.84 -18.37
N THR A 153 -4.23 5.43 -19.53
CA THR A 153 -5.05 4.85 -20.61
C THR A 153 -5.79 3.58 -20.20
N ALA A 154 -5.31 2.84 -19.21
CA ALA A 154 -5.98 1.65 -18.69
C ALA A 154 -7.23 2.00 -17.86
N VAL A 155 -7.32 3.22 -17.32
CA VAL A 155 -8.41 3.66 -16.45
C VAL A 155 -9.24 4.80 -17.03
N ALA A 156 -8.83 5.37 -18.17
CA ALA A 156 -9.47 6.51 -18.80
C ALA A 156 -10.82 6.13 -19.47
N ARG A 157 -11.89 6.19 -18.68
CA ARG A 157 -13.28 5.92 -19.08
C ARG A 157 -14.26 6.40 -18.02
N SER A 158 -15.55 6.27 -18.31
CA SER A 158 -16.60 6.36 -17.30
C SER A 158 -16.75 5.03 -16.57
N TRP A 159 -17.04 5.12 -15.28
CA TRP A 159 -17.17 4.01 -14.36
C TRP A 159 -18.43 4.18 -13.54
N SER A 160 -19.10 3.08 -13.23
CA SER A 160 -20.11 3.04 -12.17
C SER A 160 -19.43 2.62 -10.88
N PHE A 161 -19.74 3.27 -9.76
CA PHE A 161 -19.11 2.91 -8.49
C PHE A 161 -20.11 2.78 -7.34
N THR A 162 -19.68 2.08 -6.30
CA THR A 162 -20.31 2.10 -4.97
C THR A 162 -19.23 2.36 -3.92
N ASP A 163 -19.52 3.25 -2.97
CA ASP A 163 -18.60 3.63 -1.90
C ASP A 163 -18.94 3.01 -0.55
N ASN A 164 -18.06 3.23 0.44
CA ASN A 164 -18.25 2.77 1.81
C ASN A 164 -19.44 3.40 2.55
N ALA A 165 -20.03 4.49 2.01
CA ALA A 165 -21.31 5.01 2.48
C ALA A 165 -22.51 4.32 1.81
N THR A 166 -22.27 3.26 1.03
CA THR A 166 -23.25 2.53 0.20
C THR A 166 -23.92 3.39 -0.87
N ALA A 167 -23.35 4.57 -1.16
CA ALA A 167 -23.86 5.43 -2.20
C ALA A 167 -23.37 4.91 -3.56
N SER A 168 -24.30 4.78 -4.50
CA SER A 168 -23.99 4.48 -5.89
C SER A 168 -23.81 5.76 -6.69
N GLY A 169 -22.92 5.72 -7.67
CA GLY A 169 -22.60 6.88 -8.48
C GLY A 169 -21.89 6.55 -9.78
N THR A 170 -21.51 7.61 -10.48
CA THR A 170 -20.69 7.54 -11.68
C THR A 170 -19.48 8.44 -11.52
N LEU A 171 -18.32 7.98 -11.98
CA LEU A 171 -17.13 8.82 -12.13
C LEU A 171 -16.56 8.66 -13.53
N THR A 172 -15.87 9.69 -14.02
CA THR A 172 -15.14 9.67 -15.28
C THR A 172 -13.69 10.02 -15.00
N VAL A 173 -12.79 9.19 -15.51
CA VAL A 173 -11.34 9.43 -15.51
C VAL A 173 -10.95 9.84 -16.92
N GLY A 174 -10.39 11.03 -17.06
CA GLY A 174 -9.84 11.53 -18.32
C GLY A 174 -8.50 10.87 -18.66
N VAL A 175 -8.11 10.95 -19.93
CA VAL A 175 -6.79 10.47 -20.41
C VAL A 175 -5.61 11.21 -19.76
N ASN A 176 -5.85 12.41 -19.24
CA ASN A 176 -4.90 13.22 -18.47
C ASN A 176 -4.98 12.95 -16.96
N GLY A 177 -5.81 11.99 -16.52
CA GLY A 177 -6.00 11.63 -15.13
C GLY A 177 -6.98 12.51 -14.36
N ASN A 178 -7.62 13.52 -14.98
CA ASN A 178 -8.65 14.31 -14.30
C ASN A 178 -9.85 13.43 -13.94
N ILE A 179 -10.37 13.57 -12.72
CA ILE A 179 -11.51 12.81 -12.21
C ILE A 179 -12.67 13.76 -11.98
N THR A 180 -13.87 13.37 -12.40
CA THR A 180 -15.13 14.01 -12.02
C THR A 180 -16.17 12.93 -11.74
N GLY A 181 -17.11 13.19 -10.84
CA GLY A 181 -18.18 12.24 -10.56
C GLY A 181 -19.20 12.74 -9.55
N SER A 182 -20.25 11.95 -9.38
CA SER A 182 -21.31 12.22 -8.42
C SER A 182 -22.02 10.94 -7.99
N THR A 183 -22.61 10.96 -6.81
CA THR A 183 -23.50 9.92 -6.31
C THR A 183 -24.97 10.27 -6.54
N SER A 184 -25.85 9.28 -6.40
CA SER A 184 -27.31 9.46 -6.38
C SER A 184 -27.82 10.30 -5.21
N THR A 185 -27.00 10.48 -4.17
CA THR A 185 -27.31 11.29 -2.98
C THR A 185 -26.86 12.74 -3.08
N GLY A 186 -26.26 13.15 -4.22
CA GLY A 186 -25.82 14.53 -4.46
C GLY A 186 -24.41 14.85 -3.97
N CYS A 187 -23.66 13.86 -3.48
CA CYS A 187 -22.23 13.99 -3.25
C CYS A 187 -21.52 14.13 -4.60
N THR A 188 -20.62 15.10 -4.72
CA THR A 188 -19.82 15.33 -5.93
C THR A 188 -18.35 15.18 -5.61
N LEU A 189 -17.60 14.57 -6.54
CA LEU A 189 -16.16 14.40 -6.45
C LEU A 189 -15.49 14.97 -7.70
N SER A 190 -14.36 15.63 -7.51
CA SER A 190 -13.47 16.07 -8.58
C SER A 190 -12.02 15.92 -8.14
N GLY A 191 -11.06 15.82 -9.06
CA GLY A 191 -9.67 15.68 -8.67
C GLY A 191 -8.78 15.14 -9.78
N ASN A 192 -7.71 14.47 -9.42
CA ASN A 192 -6.77 13.92 -10.37
C ASN A 192 -6.12 12.62 -9.90
N MET A 193 -5.68 11.87 -10.88
CA MET A 193 -4.94 10.63 -10.78
C MET A 193 -3.60 10.79 -11.50
N LEU A 194 -2.50 10.40 -10.86
CA LEU A 194 -1.18 10.40 -11.48
C LEU A 194 -0.60 8.97 -11.51
N PRO A 195 0.02 8.55 -12.62
CA PRO A 195 0.78 7.30 -12.66
C PRO A 195 1.76 7.17 -11.50
N GLY A 196 1.77 6.01 -10.86
CA GLY A 196 2.79 5.61 -9.92
C GLY A 196 3.20 4.16 -10.14
N ASN A 197 4.15 3.71 -9.33
CA ASN A 197 4.50 2.30 -9.26
C ASN A 197 3.49 1.61 -8.35
N ALA A 198 2.92 0.51 -8.84
CA ALA A 198 1.84 -0.25 -8.21
C ALA A 198 0.47 0.41 -8.08
N ALA A 199 0.41 1.70 -7.78
CA ALA A 199 -0.83 2.42 -7.67
C ALA A 199 -0.73 3.79 -8.32
N TYR A 200 -1.88 4.34 -8.68
CA TYR A 200 -1.97 5.74 -9.04
C TYR A 200 -2.04 6.58 -7.76
N ALA A 201 -1.29 7.69 -7.72
CA ALA A 201 -1.51 8.69 -6.69
C ALA A 201 -2.84 9.40 -6.96
N LEU A 202 -3.66 9.54 -5.93
CA LEU A 202 -5.02 10.05 -6.00
C LEU A 202 -5.14 11.32 -5.15
N SER A 203 -5.69 12.38 -5.74
CA SER A 203 -6.12 13.59 -5.05
C SER A 203 -7.55 13.89 -5.43
N LEU A 204 -8.42 14.09 -4.43
CA LEU A 204 -9.83 14.34 -4.61
C LEU A 204 -10.26 15.57 -3.80
N ASN A 205 -11.27 16.27 -4.30
CA ASN A 205 -12.07 17.24 -3.60
C ASN A 205 -13.52 16.77 -3.61
N MET A 206 -14.06 16.53 -2.41
CA MET A 206 -15.40 15.98 -2.20
C MET A 206 -16.31 17.05 -1.60
N THR A 207 -17.52 17.20 -2.12
CA THR A 207 -18.49 18.21 -1.68
C THR A 207 -19.87 17.57 -1.52
N ASN A 208 -20.58 17.92 -0.45
CA ASN A 208 -21.88 17.33 -0.06
C ASN A 208 -21.80 15.82 0.22
N CYS A 209 -20.67 15.37 0.75
CA CYS A 209 -20.39 13.96 1.03
C CYS A 209 -20.22 13.75 2.54
N THR A 210 -20.44 12.52 3.02
CA THR A 210 -20.19 12.15 4.43
C THR A 210 -18.76 12.50 4.86
N VAL A 211 -17.79 12.26 3.98
CA VAL A 211 -16.43 12.78 4.08
C VAL A 211 -16.24 13.82 2.97
N SER A 212 -16.07 15.09 3.36
CA SER A 212 -15.95 16.23 2.43
C SER A 212 -14.60 16.93 2.59
N GLY A 213 -14.24 17.75 1.59
CA GLY A 213 -12.99 18.49 1.51
C GLY A 213 -11.95 17.82 0.65
N SER A 214 -10.68 18.18 0.86
CA SER A 214 -9.55 17.59 0.17
C SER A 214 -9.23 16.22 0.76
N LEU A 215 -9.10 15.20 -0.09
CA LEU A 215 -8.63 13.87 0.27
C LEU A 215 -7.45 13.49 -0.62
N THR A 216 -6.55 12.66 -0.10
CA THR A 216 -5.42 12.09 -0.83
C THR A 216 -5.34 10.59 -0.57
N GLY A 217 -4.76 9.84 -1.50
CA GLY A 217 -4.49 8.43 -1.31
C GLY A 217 -4.06 7.77 -2.60
N VAL A 218 -4.62 6.60 -2.87
CA VAL A 218 -4.25 5.79 -4.02
C VAL A 218 -5.46 5.22 -4.76
N ALA A 219 -5.28 4.98 -6.05
CA ALA A 219 -6.19 4.13 -6.81
C ALA A 219 -5.43 2.95 -7.41
N VAL A 220 -6.08 1.80 -7.53
CA VAL A 220 -5.50 0.60 -8.13
C VAL A 220 -6.47 -0.09 -9.07
N LEU A 221 -5.91 -0.65 -10.15
CA LEU A 221 -6.58 -1.55 -11.06
C LEU A 221 -5.94 -2.94 -10.87
N PRO A 222 -6.48 -3.80 -10.00
CA PRO A 222 -5.87 -5.10 -9.74
C PRO A 222 -5.74 -5.93 -11.05
N PRO A 223 -4.61 -6.62 -11.27
CA PRO A 223 -4.40 -7.40 -12.49
C PRO A 223 -5.52 -8.41 -12.75
N GLY A 224 -5.95 -8.51 -14.01
CA GLY A 224 -7.00 -9.45 -14.41
C GLY A 224 -8.41 -9.07 -13.94
N THR A 225 -8.57 -7.93 -13.26
CA THR A 225 -9.88 -7.38 -12.92
C THR A 225 -10.23 -6.22 -13.85
N ASN A 226 -11.51 -5.93 -13.98
CA ASN A 226 -11.99 -4.71 -14.63
C ASN A 226 -12.47 -3.69 -13.58
N ASN A 227 -11.89 -3.71 -12.37
CA ASN A 227 -12.38 -2.95 -11.23
C ASN A 227 -11.32 -1.93 -10.80
N LEU A 228 -11.69 -0.66 -10.75
CA LEU A 228 -10.87 0.40 -10.18
C LEU A 228 -11.25 0.59 -8.71
N ILE A 229 -10.29 0.38 -7.83
CA ILE A 229 -10.45 0.60 -6.39
C ILE A 229 -9.83 1.95 -6.06
N LEU A 230 -10.60 2.84 -5.47
CA LEU A 230 -10.14 4.16 -5.02
C LEU A 230 -10.13 4.19 -3.51
N MET A 231 -9.03 4.64 -2.91
CA MET A 231 -8.83 4.76 -1.47
C MET A 231 -8.27 6.14 -1.17
N ALA A 232 -8.98 6.95 -0.39
CA ALA A 232 -8.56 8.29 -0.06
C ALA A 232 -8.91 8.66 1.38
N LEU A 233 -8.09 9.49 2.00
CA LEU A 233 -8.27 9.95 3.38
C LEU A 233 -8.12 11.46 3.46
N THR A 234 -8.74 12.04 4.49
CA THR A 234 -8.50 13.44 4.84
C THR A 234 -7.06 13.64 5.34
N PRO A 235 -6.46 14.83 5.18
CA PRO A 235 -5.08 15.09 5.63
C PRO A 235 -4.84 14.82 7.12
N THR A 236 -5.88 14.97 7.95
CA THR A 236 -5.83 14.73 9.40
C THR A 236 -6.16 13.29 9.79
N ARG A 237 -6.39 12.39 8.82
CA ARG A 237 -6.74 10.99 9.03
C ARG A 237 -7.96 10.81 9.96
N ASN A 238 -8.93 11.73 9.86
CA ASN A 238 -10.18 11.69 10.62
C ASN A 238 -11.39 11.25 9.78
N GLY A 239 -11.19 11.02 8.48
CA GLY A 239 -12.19 10.50 7.57
C GLY A 239 -11.52 9.84 6.38
N ALA A 240 -12.21 8.84 5.83
CA ALA A 240 -11.76 8.13 4.63
C ALA A 240 -12.93 7.80 3.72
N TRP A 241 -12.60 7.66 2.45
CA TRP A 241 -13.49 7.25 1.38
C TRP A 241 -12.84 6.11 0.62
N VAL A 242 -13.61 5.05 0.42
CA VAL A 242 -13.20 3.93 -0.43
C VAL A 242 -14.35 3.58 -1.37
N ALA A 243 -14.02 3.33 -2.63
CA ALA A 243 -15.00 2.96 -3.63
C ALA A 243 -14.50 1.84 -4.54
N LEU A 244 -15.45 0.99 -4.95
CA LEU A 244 -15.29 0.00 -6.01
C LEU A 244 -15.98 0.52 -7.27
N ALA A 245 -15.21 0.75 -8.32
CA ALA A 245 -15.70 1.21 -9.61
C ALA A 245 -15.55 0.11 -10.67
N ASN A 246 -16.59 -0.13 -11.47
CA ASN A 246 -16.69 -1.20 -12.49
C ASN A 246 -17.08 -0.63 -13.87
#